data_AF-A0A840V0L4-F1
#
_entry.id   AF-A0A840V0L4-F1
#
_cell.length_a   1.000
_cell.length_b   1.000
_cell.length_c   1.000
_cell.angle_alpha   90.00
_cell.angle_beta   90.00
_cell.angle_gamma   90.00
#
_symmetry.space_group_name_H-M   'P 1'
#
loop_
_entity.id
_entity.type
_entity.pdbx_description
1 polymer ?
#
loop_
_entity_poly.entity_id
_entity_poly.type
_entity_poly.pdbx_seq_one_letter_code
_entity_poly.pdbx_strand_id
1 'polypeptide(L)' 'MNQAGASAAVVRDATRELMVRWQAVRESWKDAKAEEFASHFLDGLPEEADRAIRVMADLERLISKIHGDCE' A
#
# COMPACT_ATOMS: atom_id res chain seq x y z
N MET A 1 -7.73 16.79 4.89
CA MET A 1 -6.95 15.83 4.08
C MET A 1 -7.39 15.99 2.65
N ASN A 2 -6.44 16.12 1.72
CA ASN A 2 -6.80 16.09 0.31
C ASN A 2 -7.07 14.64 -0.16
N GLN A 3 -7.52 14.49 -1.40
CA GLN A 3 -7.84 13.18 -1.97
C GLN A 3 -6.64 12.22 -1.98
N ALA A 4 -5.43 12.69 -2.30
CA ALA A 4 -4.22 11.88 -2.34
C ALA A 4 -3.84 11.33 -0.97
N GLY A 5 -3.92 12.15 0.09
CA GLY A 5 -3.67 11.72 1.46
C GLY A 5 -4.69 10.68 1.96
N ALA A 6 -5.97 10.83 1.58
CA ALA A 6 -7.00 9.83 1.87
C ALA A 6 -6.74 8.50 1.15
N SER A 7 -6.37 8.54 -0.14
CA SER A 7 -5.99 7.35 -0.90
C SER A 7 -4.75 6.65 -0.33
N ALA A 8 -3.76 7.40 0.16
CA ALA A 8 -2.56 6.83 0.76
C ALA A 8 -2.87 6.04 2.04
N ALA A 9 -3.78 6.57 2.88
CA ALA A 9 -4.23 5.87 4.07
C ALA A 9 -4.96 4.56 3.71
N VAL A 10 -5.84 4.59 2.71
CA VAL A 10 -6.56 3.40 2.23
C VAL A 10 -5.60 2.34 1.71
N VAL A 11 -4.60 2.72 0.89
CA VAL A 11 -3.59 1.77 0.38
C VAL A 11 -2.80 1.14 1.53
N ARG A 12 -2.34 1.95 2.48
CA ARG A 12 -1.59 1.45 3.65
C ARG A 12 -2.41 0.45 4.46
N ASP A 13 -3.66 0.78 4.76
CA ASP A 13 -4.50 -0.04 5.61
C ASP A 13 -4.89 -1.35 4.91
N ALA A 14 -5.19 -1.31 3.60
CA ALA A 14 -5.45 -2.49 2.79
C ALA A 14 -4.23 -3.41 2.69
N THR A 15 -3.03 -2.87 2.46
CA THR A 15 -1.78 -3.64 2.43
C THR A 15 -1.53 -4.29 3.79
N ARG A 16 -1.71 -3.57 4.89
CA ARG A 16 -1.57 -4.13 6.25
C ARG A 16 -2.57 -5.26 6.49
N GLU A 17 -3.83 -5.07 6.15
CA GLU A 17 -4.88 -6.07 6.29
C GLU A 17 -4.56 -7.34 5.50
N LEU A 18 -4.09 -7.19 4.25
CA LEU A 18 -3.65 -8.30 3.42
C LEU A 18 -2.53 -9.10 4.09
N MET A 19 -1.49 -8.43 4.58
CA MET A 19 -0.34 -9.11 5.20
C MET A 19 -0.73 -9.85 6.49
N VAL A 20 -1.60 -9.25 7.32
CA VAL A 20 -2.13 -9.90 8.52
C VAL A 20 -2.93 -11.16 8.16
N ARG A 21 -3.82 -11.07 7.17
CA ARG A 21 -4.60 -12.21 6.69
C ARG A 21 -3.73 -13.29 6.10
N TRP A 22 -2.71 -12.91 5.32
CA TRP A 22 -1.74 -13.84 4.77
C TRP A 22 -1.02 -14.62 5.87
N GLN A 23 -0.51 -13.93 6.88
CA GLN A 23 0.18 -14.55 8.01
C GLN A 23 -0.71 -15.58 8.72
N ALA A 24 -1.97 -15.23 8.99
CA ALA A 24 -2.93 -16.13 9.62
C ALA A 24 -3.24 -17.36 8.74
N VAL A 25 -3.41 -17.18 7.43
CA VAL A 25 -3.66 -18.30 6.50
C VAL A 25 -2.43 -19.21 6.41
N ARG A 26 -1.21 -18.66 6.39
CA ARG A 26 0.03 -19.43 6.27
C ARG A 26 0.30 -20.37 7.45
N GLU A 27 -0.33 -20.13 8.61
CA GLU A 27 -0.29 -21.04 9.76
C GLU A 27 -0.90 -22.41 9.46
N SER A 28 -1.89 -22.47 8.56
CA SER A 28 -2.64 -23.67 8.19
C SER A 28 -2.41 -24.12 6.75
N TRP A 29 -2.18 -23.18 5.82
CA TRP A 29 -1.92 -23.46 4.41
C TRP A 29 -0.41 -23.52 4.15
N LYS A 30 0.13 -24.73 3.97
CA LYS A 30 1.59 -24.97 3.87
C LYS A 30 2.05 -25.80 2.68
N ASP A 31 1.16 -26.03 1.73
CA ASP A 31 1.52 -26.76 0.51
C ASP A 31 2.25 -25.87 -0.50
N ALA A 32 2.66 -26.47 -1.62
CA ALA A 32 3.32 -25.77 -2.72
C ALA A 32 2.47 -24.64 -3.32
N LYS A 33 1.13 -24.70 -3.22
CA LYS A 33 0.26 -23.63 -3.71
C LYS A 33 0.34 -22.39 -2.84
N ALA A 34 0.53 -22.54 -1.53
CA ALA A 34 0.77 -21.42 -0.64
C ALA A 34 2.09 -20.70 -1.01
N GLU A 35 3.13 -21.44 -1.37
CA GLU A 35 4.40 -20.85 -1.82
C GLU A 35 4.26 -20.14 -3.18
N GLU A 36 3.57 -20.78 -4.14
CA GLU A 36 3.25 -20.17 -5.42
C GLU A 36 2.45 -18.88 -5.25
N PHE A 37 1.45 -18.88 -4.36
CA PHE A 37 0.65 -17.70 -4.08
C PHE A 37 1.49 -16.55 -3.55
N ALA A 38 2.36 -16.83 -2.57
CA ALA A 38 3.26 -15.83 -2.00
C ALA A 38 4.17 -15.24 -3.08
N SER A 39 4.79 -16.09 -3.90
CA SER A 39 5.72 -15.66 -4.94
C SER A 39 5.04 -14.89 -6.09
N HIS A 40 3.84 -15.30 -6.51
CA HIS A 40 3.18 -14.68 -7.66
C HIS A 40 2.38 -13.42 -7.31
N PHE A 41 1.86 -13.31 -6.09
CA PHE A 41 0.91 -12.24 -5.73
C PHE A 41 1.37 -11.34 -4.60
N LEU A 42 2.23 -11.81 -3.69
CA LEU A 42 2.64 -11.03 -2.52
C LEU A 42 4.06 -10.50 -2.64
N ASP A 43 4.93 -11.17 -3.40
CA ASP A 43 6.30 -10.73 -3.60
C ASP A 43 6.34 -9.32 -4.23
N GLY A 44 7.05 -8.40 -3.59
CA GLY A 44 7.16 -7.01 -4.02
C GLY A 44 5.93 -6.13 -3.79
N LEU A 45 4.76 -6.70 -3.47
CA LEU A 45 3.51 -5.93 -3.33
C LEU A 45 3.57 -4.90 -2.19
N PRO A 46 4.08 -5.22 -0.97
CA PRO A 46 4.24 -4.22 0.09
C PRO A 46 5.15 -3.06 -0.33
N GLU A 47 6.24 -3.34 -1.02
CA GLU A 47 7.16 -2.33 -1.52
C GLU A 47 6.49 -1.45 -2.58
N GLU A 48 5.64 -2.00 -3.44
CA GLU A 48 4.88 -1.24 -4.46
C GLU A 48 3.82 -0.35 -3.81
N ALA A 49 3.16 -0.84 -2.75
CA ALA A 49 2.24 -0.03 -1.95
C ALA A 49 2.97 1.16 -1.30
N ASP A 50 4.14 0.92 -0.70
CA ASP A 50 4.99 1.98 -0.14
C ASP A 50 5.46 2.97 -1.23
N ARG A 51 5.78 2.44 -2.42
CA ARG A 51 5.81 3.12 -3.72
C ARG A 51 4.77 4.22 -3.85
N ALA A 52 3.54 3.74 -3.97
CA ALA A 52 2.37 4.56 -4.24
C ALA A 52 2.10 5.58 -3.12
N ILE A 53 2.24 5.18 -1.86
CA ILE A 53 2.05 6.06 -0.70
C ILE A 53 3.01 7.26 -0.75
N ARG A 54 4.28 7.04 -1.09
CA ARG A 54 5.25 8.14 -1.25
C ARG A 54 4.87 9.10 -2.38
N VAL A 55 4.47 8.56 -3.53
CA VAL A 55 4.00 9.37 -4.67
C VAL A 55 2.77 10.20 -4.28
N MET A 56 1.81 9.61 -3.56
CA MET A 56 0.62 10.34 -3.08
C MET A 56 0.98 11.46 -2.11
N ALA A 57 1.96 11.26 -1.22
CA ALA A 57 2.46 12.30 -0.33
C ALA A 57 3.13 13.45 -1.10
N ASP A 58 3.91 13.15 -2.14
CA ASP A 58 4.50 14.16 -3.01
C ASP A 58 3.44 14.97 -3.77
N LEU A 59 2.40 14.30 -4.29
CA LEU A 59 1.27 14.98 -4.92
C LEU A 59 0.56 15.91 -3.93
N GLU A 60 0.32 15.47 -2.70
CA GLU A 60 -0.29 16.31 -1.67
C GLU A 60 0.56 17.55 -1.36
N ARG A 61 1.86 17.36 -1.18
CA ARG A 61 2.80 18.48 -0.96
C ARG A 61 2.79 19.48 -2.11
N LEU A 62 2.80 19.01 -3.36
CA LEU A 62 2.80 19.89 -4.53
C LEU A 62 1.48 20.65 -4.68
N ILE A 63 0.35 19.98 -4.45
CA ILE A 63 -0.98 20.63 -4.47
C ILE A 63 -1.06 21.69 -3.39
N SER A 64 -0.61 21.41 -2.16
CA SER A 64 -0.59 22.40 -1.08
C SER A 64 0.31 23.59 -1.41
N LYS A 65 1.48 23.35 -2.02
CA LYS A 65 2.37 24.41 -2.46
C LYS A 65 1.75 25.31 -3.52
N ILE A 66 1.11 24.73 -4.54
CA ILE A 66 0.43 25.50 -5.60
C ILE A 66 -0.65 26.41 -5.00
N HIS A 67 -1.45 25.91 -4.05
CA HIS A 67 -2.44 26.73 -3.38
C HIS A 67 -1.82 27.86 -2.55
N GLY A 68 -0.75 27.57 -1.79
CA GLY A 68 -0.10 28.57 -0.92
C GLY A 68 0.73 29.62 -1.67
N ASP A 69 1.30 29.29 -2.83
CA ASP A 69 2.08 30.23 -3.64
C ASP A 69 1.17 31.10 -4.57
N CYS A 70 -0.12 30.80 -4.64
CA CYS A 70 -1.13 31.53 -5.45
C CYS A 70 -2.04 32.46 -4.62
N GLU A 71 -1.78 32.63 -3.32
CA GLU A 71 -2.36 33.67 -2.45
C GLU A 71 -1.40 34.87 -2.30
#